data_AF-A0A920GPM8-F1
#
_entry.id   AF-A0A920GPM8-F1
#
_cell.length_a   1.000
_cell.length_b   1.000
_cell.length_c   1.000
_cell.angle_alpha   90.00
_cell.angle_beta   90.00
_cell.angle_gamma   90.00
#
_symmetry.space_group_name_H-M   'P 1'
#
loop_
_entity.id
_entity.type
_entity.pdbx_description
1 polymer ?
#
loop_
_entity_poly.entity_id
_entity_poly.type
_entity_poly.pdbx_seq_one_letter_code
_entity_poly.pdbx_strand_id
1 'polypeptide(L)'
;MQYIRTNQIVKISSFLITFGFSACGNLGNFDFDLRGNEYDTSDAVRKAMQTRPLPDSRGIISYPTYEVAVARQGDTIKNISDRLGLDSKNVARYNGMSSVKP
;
A
#
# COMPACT_ATOMS: atom_id res chain seq x y z
N MET A 1 -62.43 8.31 5.40
CA MET A 1 -61.19 7.92 4.69
C MET A 1 -59.94 8.75 5.06
N GLN A 2 -60.05 9.91 5.73
CA GLN A 2 -58.86 10.73 6.09
C GLN A 2 -58.12 10.24 7.37
N TYR A 3 -58.80 9.61 8.32
CA TYR A 3 -58.23 9.21 9.62
C TYR A 3 -57.15 8.11 9.55
N ILE A 4 -57.29 7.16 8.61
CA ILE A 4 -56.36 6.03 8.44
C ILE A 4 -55.02 6.51 7.81
N ARG A 5 -55.06 7.54 6.96
CA ARG A 5 -53.88 8.12 6.31
C ARG A 5 -53.01 8.89 7.30
N THR A 6 -53.61 9.61 8.25
CA THR A 6 -52.88 10.40 9.26
C THR A 6 -52.13 9.51 10.28
N ASN A 7 -52.73 8.40 10.71
CA ASN A 7 -52.12 7.47 11.68
C ASN A 7 -50.93 6.69 11.07
N GLN A 8 -50.98 6.42 9.77
CA GLN A 8 -49.84 5.85 9.01
C GLN A 8 -48.66 6.82 8.95
N ILE A 9 -48.92 8.11 8.67
CA ILE A 9 -47.87 9.14 8.59
C ILE A 9 -47.23 9.39 9.97
N VAL A 10 -48.02 9.45 11.05
CA VAL A 10 -47.50 9.62 12.42
C VAL A 10 -46.64 8.42 12.83
N LYS A 11 -47.05 7.18 12.53
CA LYS A 11 -46.26 5.98 12.82
C LYS A 11 -44.93 5.93 12.07
N ILE A 12 -44.93 6.34 10.80
CA ILE A 12 -43.72 6.39 9.96
C ILE A 12 -42.77 7.50 10.48
N SER A 13 -43.32 8.66 10.87
CA SER A 13 -42.55 9.76 11.46
C SER A 13 -41.89 9.37 12.78
N SER A 14 -42.59 8.66 13.67
CA SER A 14 -42.01 8.19 14.94
C SER A 14 -40.93 7.12 14.75
N PHE A 15 -41.04 6.28 13.71
CA PHE A 15 -40.01 5.29 13.39
C PHE A 15 -38.74 5.94 12.83
N LEU A 16 -38.88 7.00 12.01
CA LEU A 16 -37.73 7.74 11.46
C LEU A 16 -36.96 8.54 12.52
N ILE A 17 -37.65 9.13 13.51
CA ILE A 17 -37.02 9.95 14.55
C ILE A 17 -36.20 9.10 15.52
N THR A 18 -36.59 7.84 15.74
CA THR A 18 -35.89 6.94 16.67
C THR A 18 -34.62 6.30 16.06
N PHE A 19 -34.46 6.33 14.73
CA PHE A 19 -33.31 5.75 14.03
C PHE A 19 -32.09 6.70 13.95
N GLY A 20 -32.25 7.97 14.35
CA GLY A 20 -31.24 9.02 14.17
C GLY A 20 -30.17 9.17 15.26
N PHE A 21 -30.19 8.37 16.33
CA PHE A 21 -29.31 8.58 17.50
C PHE A 21 -28.11 7.64 17.63
N SER A 22 -27.83 6.82 16.61
CA SER A 22 -26.83 5.75 16.74
C SER A 22 -25.58 5.99 15.91
N ALA A 23 -24.85 7.07 16.18
CA ALA A 23 -23.44 7.20 15.76
C ALA A 23 -22.70 8.31 16.52
N CYS A 24 -22.43 8.12 17.81
CA CYS A 24 -21.41 8.91 18.51
C CYS A 24 -20.10 8.11 18.50
N GLY A 25 -19.48 7.98 17.33
CA GLY A 25 -18.21 7.29 17.16
C GLY A 25 -17.30 8.12 16.25
N ASN A 26 -16.11 8.46 16.72
CA ASN A 26 -15.11 9.11 15.87
C ASN A 26 -14.58 8.07 14.87
N LEU A 27 -15.15 8.05 13.66
CA LEU A 27 -14.71 7.21 12.54
C LEU A 27 -13.42 7.73 11.89
N GLY A 28 -12.85 8.85 12.34
CA GLY A 28 -11.64 9.43 11.77
C GLY A 28 -10.41 8.53 11.88
N ASN A 29 -10.41 7.62 12.85
CA ASN A 29 -9.35 6.61 13.05
C ASN A 29 -9.88 5.18 12.88
N PHE A 30 -10.97 5.00 12.11
CA PHE A 30 -11.47 3.65 11.83
C PHE A 30 -10.50 2.91 10.93
N ASP A 31 -9.84 1.90 11.49
CA ASP A 31 -8.95 1.00 10.78
C ASP A 31 -9.68 -0.31 10.47
N PHE A 32 -9.68 -0.72 9.20
CA PHE A 32 -10.20 -2.03 8.81
C PHE A 32 -9.34 -3.17 9.37
N ASP A 33 -8.08 -2.88 9.70
CA ASP A 33 -7.21 -3.77 10.44
C ASP A 33 -7.46 -3.64 11.95
N LEU A 34 -8.39 -4.45 12.47
CA LEU A 34 -8.83 -4.46 13.87
C LEU A 34 -7.76 -4.95 14.86
N ARG A 35 -6.52 -5.21 14.42
CA ARG A 35 -5.41 -5.62 15.28
C ARG A 35 -4.90 -4.50 16.17
N GLY A 36 -5.26 -3.25 15.85
CA GLY A 36 -4.77 -2.08 16.55
C GLY A 36 -3.34 -1.72 16.12
N ASN A 37 -3.08 -0.43 16.00
CA ASN A 37 -1.80 0.10 15.51
C ASN A 37 -0.71 0.15 16.61
N GLU A 38 -0.79 -0.69 17.65
CA GLU A 38 0.16 -0.70 18.77
C GLU A 38 1.59 -1.09 18.34
N TYR A 39 1.71 -1.85 17.25
CA TYR A 39 2.98 -2.21 16.62
C TYR A 39 3.27 -1.42 15.35
N ASP A 40 2.68 -0.24 15.17
CA ASP A 40 2.94 0.60 14.00
C ASP A 40 4.41 1.07 13.99
N THR A 41 5.14 0.66 12.96
CA THR A 41 6.54 1.02 12.74
C THR A 41 6.72 2.07 11.64
N SER A 42 5.62 2.62 11.11
CA SER A 42 5.63 3.58 10.00
C SER A 42 6.53 4.79 10.26
N ASP A 43 6.56 5.29 11.50
CA ASP A 43 7.41 6.41 11.89
C ASP A 43 8.90 6.05 11.91
N ALA A 44 9.25 4.87 12.44
CA ALA A 44 10.62 4.38 12.43
C ALA A 44 11.12 4.15 11.00
N VAL A 45 10.27 3.56 10.15
CA VAL A 45 10.56 3.35 8.71
C VAL A 45 10.74 4.70 8.00
N ARG A 46 9.83 5.67 8.20
CA ARG A 46 9.91 6.99 7.55
C ARG A 46 11.19 7.74 7.93
N LYS A 47 11.62 7.64 9.19
CA LYS A 47 12.90 8.21 9.66
C LYS A 47 14.10 7.49 9.05
N ALA A 48 14.09 6.17 8.97
CA ALA A 48 15.17 5.39 8.38
C ALA A 48 15.28 5.58 6.84
N MET A 49 14.16 5.81 6.16
CA MET A 49 14.12 5.99 4.71
C MET A 49 14.65 7.34 4.21
N GLN A 50 14.89 8.32 5.09
CA GLN A 50 15.41 9.62 4.66
C GLN A 50 16.84 9.55 4.08
N THR A 51 17.54 8.42 4.24
CA THR A 51 18.94 8.26 3.84
C THR A 51 19.12 7.38 2.59
N ARG A 52 18.07 7.14 1.78
CA ARG A 52 18.25 6.37 0.54
C ARG A 52 19.12 7.16 -0.45
N PRO A 53 20.31 6.65 -0.85
CA PRO A 53 21.13 7.33 -1.85
C PRO A 53 20.42 7.35 -3.21
N LEU A 54 20.66 8.39 -3.99
CA LEU A 54 20.16 8.47 -5.36
C LEU A 54 20.93 7.50 -6.26
N PRO A 55 20.25 6.89 -7.25
CA PRO A 55 20.92 6.01 -8.19
C PRO A 55 21.87 6.79 -9.13
N ASP A 56 22.93 6.14 -9.58
CA ASP A 56 23.83 6.63 -10.63
C ASP A 56 23.14 6.67 -12.02
N SER A 57 23.87 7.08 -13.06
CA SER A 57 23.36 7.13 -14.45
C SER A 57 22.93 5.78 -15.01
N ARG A 58 23.42 4.66 -14.44
CA ARG A 58 23.05 3.28 -14.80
C ARG A 58 21.86 2.78 -13.96
N GLY A 59 21.42 3.54 -12.96
CA GLY A 59 20.35 3.15 -12.05
C GLY A 59 20.83 2.39 -10.82
N ILE A 60 22.11 2.42 -10.47
CA ILE A 60 22.67 1.71 -9.30
C ILE A 60 22.66 2.59 -8.06
N ILE A 61 22.15 2.05 -6.96
CA ILE A 61 22.30 2.58 -5.61
C ILE A 61 23.34 1.72 -4.88
N SER A 62 24.48 2.31 -4.55
CA SER A 62 25.54 1.60 -3.84
C SER A 62 25.35 1.70 -2.32
N TYR A 63 25.43 0.56 -1.64
CA TYR A 63 25.50 0.44 -0.20
C TYR A 63 26.88 -0.11 0.21
N PRO A 64 27.25 -0.04 1.49
CA PRO A 64 28.56 -0.51 1.93
C PRO A 64 28.87 -1.98 1.61
N THR A 65 27.85 -2.84 1.53
CA THR A 65 28.02 -4.30 1.36
C THR A 65 27.25 -4.89 0.18
N TYR A 66 26.44 -4.09 -0.53
CA TYR A 66 25.64 -4.55 -1.66
C TYR A 66 25.25 -3.38 -2.56
N GLU A 67 24.67 -3.69 -3.71
CA GLU A 67 24.17 -2.70 -4.64
C GLU A 67 22.74 -3.04 -5.06
N VAL A 68 21.96 -2.01 -5.39
CA VAL A 68 20.60 -2.16 -5.87
C VAL A 68 20.48 -1.53 -7.25
N ALA A 69 20.09 -2.33 -8.24
CA ALA A 69 19.73 -1.83 -9.56
C ALA A 69 18.24 -1.45 -9.58
N VAL A 70 17.94 -0.17 -9.80
CA VAL A 70 16.57 0.30 -10.00
C VAL A 70 16.12 -0.08 -11.41
N ALA A 71 15.12 -0.97 -11.49
CA ALA A 71 14.51 -1.37 -12.74
C ALA A 71 13.69 -0.23 -13.35
N ARG A 72 13.77 -0.10 -14.67
CA ARG A 72 12.98 0.82 -15.49
C ARG A 72 11.79 0.07 -16.09
N GLN A 73 10.79 0.81 -16.59
CA GLN A 73 9.65 0.20 -17.26
C GLN A 73 10.13 -0.60 -18.48
N GLY A 74 9.72 -1.87 -18.56
CA GLY A 74 10.14 -2.79 -19.62
C GLY A 74 11.51 -3.43 -19.43
N ASP A 75 12.21 -3.17 -18.32
CA ASP A 75 13.46 -3.87 -18.01
C ASP A 75 13.19 -5.38 -17.82
N THR A 76 13.99 -6.19 -18.50
CA THR A 76 14.14 -7.61 -18.21
C THR A 76 15.46 -7.83 -17.46
N ILE A 77 15.61 -8.98 -16.80
CA ILE A 77 16.89 -9.31 -16.14
C ILE A 77 18.03 -9.30 -17.16
N LYS A 78 17.76 -9.70 -18.40
CA LYS A 78 18.72 -9.61 -19.49
C LYS A 78 19.14 -8.16 -19.73
N ASN A 79 18.18 -7.25 -19.94
CA ASN A 79 18.48 -5.85 -20.24
C ASN A 79 19.21 -5.13 -19.09
N ILE A 80 18.84 -5.43 -17.83
CA ILE A 80 19.56 -4.91 -16.66
C ILE A 80 20.99 -5.44 -16.62
N SER A 81 21.17 -6.74 -16.85
CA SER A 81 22.50 -7.36 -16.79
C SER A 81 23.42 -6.85 -17.91
N ASP A 82 22.89 -6.69 -19.12
CA ASP A 82 23.60 -6.10 -20.26
C ASP A 82 24.02 -4.65 -19.96
N ARG A 83 23.13 -3.84 -19.35
CA ARG A 83 23.42 -2.46 -18.91
C ARG A 83 24.54 -2.38 -17.88
N LEU A 84 24.71 -3.41 -17.08
CA LEU A 84 25.67 -3.47 -15.97
C LEU A 84 26.92 -4.31 -16.28
N GLY A 85 26.98 -4.97 -17.44
CA GLY A 85 28.07 -5.88 -17.80
C GLY A 85 28.12 -7.16 -16.95
N LEU A 86 26.96 -7.63 -16.48
CA LEU A 86 26.84 -8.81 -15.62
C LEU A 86 26.29 -10.02 -16.39
N ASP A 87 26.57 -11.23 -15.89
CA ASP A 87 25.92 -12.43 -16.40
C ASP A 87 24.48 -12.53 -15.88
N SER A 88 23.53 -12.50 -16.81
CA SER A 88 22.10 -12.52 -16.50
C SER A 88 21.63 -13.75 -15.72
N LYS A 89 22.24 -14.92 -15.93
CA LYS A 89 21.85 -16.15 -15.22
C LYS A 89 22.28 -16.06 -13.75
N ASN A 90 23.48 -15.55 -13.49
CA ASN A 90 23.97 -15.32 -12.14
C ASN A 90 23.11 -14.29 -11.39
N VAL A 91 22.77 -13.17 -12.05
CA VAL A 91 21.89 -12.14 -11.46
C VAL A 91 20.50 -12.73 -11.16
N ALA A 92 19.90 -13.49 -12.08
CA ALA A 92 18.61 -14.14 -11.85
C ALA A 92 18.65 -15.12 -10.66
N ARG A 93 19.65 -16.01 -10.63
CA ARG A 93 19.77 -17.03 -9.57
C ARG A 93 19.99 -16.40 -8.20
N TYR A 94 20.84 -15.37 -8.11
CA TYR A 94 21.09 -14.66 -6.87
C TYR A 94 19.82 -14.01 -6.32
N ASN A 95 18.95 -13.50 -7.20
CA ASN A 95 17.69 -12.85 -6.84
C ASN A 95 16.49 -13.83 -6.81
N GLY A 96 16.72 -15.14 -6.77
CA GLY A 96 15.67 -16.15 -6.62
C GLY A 96 14.77 -16.34 -7.85
N MET A 97 15.23 -15.93 -9.04
CA MET A 97 14.45 -16.04 -10.28
C MET A 97 14.80 -17.32 -11.06
N SER A 98 13.77 -17.99 -11.56
CA SER A 98 13.86 -19.31 -12.21
C SER A 98 14.34 -19.26 -13.66
N SER A 99 14.20 -18.13 -14.35
CA SER A 99 14.66 -17.98 -15.73
C SER A 99 14.88 -16.51 -16.10
N VAL A 100 15.87 -16.28 -16.97
CA VAL A 100 16.04 -14.99 -17.64
C VAL A 100 15.04 -14.97 -18.80
N LYS A 101 13.94 -14.24 -18.64
CA LYS A 101 13.06 -13.97 -19.78
C LYS A 101 13.74 -12.94 -20.69
N PRO A 102 13.70 -13.14 -22.02
CA PRO A 102 14.22 -12.17 -22.98
C PRO A 102 13.50 -10.83 -22.85
#